data_AF-A0A9E4ZN41-F1
#
_entry.id   AF-A0A9E4ZN41-F1
#
_cell.length_a   1.000
_cell.length_b   1.000
_cell.length_c   1.000
_cell.angle_alpha   90.00
_cell.angle_beta   90.00
_cell.angle_gamma   90.00
#
_symmetry.space_group_name_H-M   'P 1'
#
loop_
_entity.id
_entity.type
_entity.pdbx_description
1 polymer ?
#
loop_
_entity_poly.entity_id
_entity_poly.type
_entity_poly.pdbx_seq_one_letter_code
_entity_poly.pdbx_strand_id
1 'polypeptide(L)'
;MAKKSKKVKTTKNSEKQSSYYGTVGILVIIGIVVIGVVLGYTMLHNSASSSVVSATPVYGKFFKVSNQDYAPPGETYIYLVSWYGCPFGAAMSWPLYMLLSHYGNLNVSLHESIAESDIGGAVPGLLFFNFTPNSTVRFVVYYLTNQYLNATINGTPINGSVLTFMLNELKSEAPSWLYNYVFNYTNVYPLVREPNGSVVPVNFAGRPPHIISTLVITGPGGTYMLIGEPYGPYITTLTTYTPQELYNDILNHNVPSFIQQVYEEFYQVLQLAMS
;
A
#
# COMPACT_ATOMS: atom_id res chain seq x y z
N MET A 1 85.28 61.60 2.61
CA MET A 1 84.62 60.60 1.74
C MET A 1 83.45 59.98 2.50
N ALA A 2 82.20 60.24 2.09
CA ALA A 2 81.00 59.75 2.78
C ALA A 2 80.05 59.03 1.81
N LYS A 3 79.55 57.85 2.24
CA LYS A 3 78.75 56.86 1.51
C LYS A 3 77.37 57.39 1.08
N LYS A 4 76.93 57.06 -0.14
CA LYS A 4 75.52 57.10 -0.56
C LYS A 4 74.93 55.68 -0.55
N SER A 5 73.86 55.51 0.22
CA SER A 5 73.02 54.31 0.33
C SER A 5 71.99 54.24 -0.80
N LYS A 6 71.85 53.05 -1.43
CA LYS A 6 70.80 52.73 -2.42
C LYS A 6 69.52 52.31 -1.70
N LYS A 7 68.40 52.99 -1.96
CA LYS A 7 67.04 52.55 -1.57
C LYS A 7 66.49 51.56 -2.58
N VAL A 8 66.08 50.39 -2.09
CA VAL A 8 65.37 49.32 -2.81
C VAL A 8 63.90 49.71 -2.98
N LYS A 9 63.32 49.42 -4.15
CA LYS A 9 61.88 49.52 -4.46
C LYS A 9 61.25 48.12 -4.38
N THR A 10 60.34 47.95 -3.44
CA THR A 10 59.33 46.88 -3.31
C THR A 10 58.09 47.63 -2.79
N THR A 11 56.84 47.45 -3.21
CA THR A 11 56.07 46.25 -3.61
C THR A 11 54.76 46.79 -4.21
N LYS A 12 54.27 46.30 -5.36
CA LYS A 12 52.95 46.73 -5.91
C LYS A 12 52.07 45.60 -6.47
N ASN A 13 52.55 44.35 -6.43
CA ASN A 13 51.85 43.20 -7.04
C ASN A 13 51.07 42.32 -6.05
N SER A 14 51.19 42.51 -4.73
CA SER A 14 50.52 41.64 -3.74
C SER A 14 49.06 42.04 -3.44
N GLU A 15 48.65 43.29 -3.68
CA GLU A 15 47.28 43.74 -3.35
C GLU A 15 46.22 43.28 -4.37
N LYS A 16 46.54 43.23 -5.66
CA LYS A 16 45.59 42.81 -6.71
C LYS A 16 45.24 41.32 -6.63
N GLN A 17 46.20 40.48 -6.21
CA GLN A 17 46.00 39.04 -6.13
C GLN A 17 45.13 38.66 -4.91
N SER A 18 45.30 39.35 -3.78
CA SER A 18 44.47 39.19 -2.57
C SER A 18 43.00 39.57 -2.80
N SER A 19 42.74 40.66 -3.54
CA SER A 19 41.38 41.13 -3.85
C SER A 19 40.59 40.14 -4.70
N TYR A 20 41.23 39.47 -5.67
CA TYR A 20 40.59 38.51 -6.57
C TYR A 20 40.16 37.22 -5.85
N TYR A 21 41.03 36.66 -5.00
CA TYR A 21 40.65 35.47 -4.21
C TYR A 21 39.58 35.78 -3.15
N GLY A 22 39.57 37.00 -2.60
CA GLY A 22 38.52 37.47 -1.70
C GLY A 22 37.15 37.58 -2.39
N THR A 23 37.08 38.14 -3.60
CA THR A 23 35.81 38.26 -4.34
C THR A 23 35.32 36.92 -4.89
N VAL A 24 36.21 36.07 -5.40
CA VAL A 24 35.84 34.72 -5.87
C VAL A 24 35.39 33.85 -4.70
N GLY A 25 36.05 33.93 -3.53
CA GLY A 25 35.64 33.20 -2.33
C GLY A 25 34.24 33.59 -1.83
N ILE A 26 33.91 34.89 -1.83
CA ILE A 26 32.58 35.37 -1.43
C ILE A 26 31.49 34.88 -2.40
N LEU A 27 31.75 34.88 -3.71
CA LEU A 27 30.78 34.40 -4.70
C LEU A 27 30.52 32.89 -4.60
N VAL A 28 31.53 32.09 -4.28
CA VAL A 28 31.38 30.64 -4.04
C VAL A 28 30.54 30.37 -2.79
N ILE A 29 30.77 31.11 -1.70
CA ILE A 29 29.99 30.97 -0.46
C ILE A 29 28.53 31.35 -0.69
N ILE A 30 28.27 32.45 -1.41
CA ILE A 30 26.89 32.84 -1.77
C ILE A 30 26.23 31.76 -2.63
N GLY A 31 26.94 31.20 -3.62
CA GLY A 31 26.44 30.10 -4.45
C GLY A 31 26.05 28.86 -3.63
N ILE A 32 26.88 28.45 -2.67
CA ILE A 32 26.61 27.31 -1.79
C ILE A 32 25.41 27.59 -0.88
N VAL A 33 25.30 28.80 -0.32
CA VAL A 33 24.18 29.19 0.54
C VAL A 33 22.87 29.23 -0.27
N VAL A 34 22.88 29.77 -1.49
CA VAL A 34 21.70 29.81 -2.35
C VAL A 34 21.26 28.40 -2.75
N ILE A 35 22.20 27.51 -3.11
CA ILE A 35 21.89 26.10 -3.40
C ILE A 35 21.32 25.41 -2.15
N GLY A 36 21.92 25.62 -0.98
CA GLY A 36 21.43 25.08 0.30
C GLY A 36 20.03 25.57 0.65
N VAL A 37 19.72 26.84 0.41
CA VAL A 37 18.40 27.43 0.63
C VAL A 37 17.38 26.93 -0.39
N VAL A 38 17.75 26.76 -1.66
CA VAL A 38 16.86 26.22 -2.70
C VAL A 38 16.58 24.73 -2.49
N LEU A 39 17.59 23.95 -2.13
CA LEU A 39 17.43 22.54 -1.75
C LEU A 39 16.63 22.39 -0.45
N GLY A 40 16.91 23.23 0.55
CA GLY A 40 16.13 23.29 1.78
C GLY A 40 14.67 23.69 1.53
N TYR A 41 14.42 24.67 0.67
CA TYR A 41 13.09 25.13 0.30
C TYR A 41 12.31 24.05 -0.47
N THR A 42 12.93 23.38 -1.44
CA THR A 42 12.30 22.28 -2.20
C THR A 42 12.07 21.03 -1.35
N MET A 43 12.94 20.72 -0.40
CA MET A 43 12.72 19.64 0.57
C MET A 43 11.63 19.96 1.61
N LEU A 44 11.52 21.23 2.03
CA LEU A 44 10.48 21.68 2.96
C LEU A 44 9.11 21.86 2.29
N HIS A 45 9.06 22.28 1.02
CA HIS A 45 7.80 22.47 0.27
C HIS A 45 7.28 21.20 -0.42
N ASN A 46 8.09 20.15 -0.54
CA ASN A 46 7.62 18.82 -0.94
C ASN A 46 7.10 17.97 0.23
N SER A 47 7.09 18.52 1.44
CA SER A 47 6.17 18.04 2.46
C SER A 47 4.77 18.54 2.09
N ALA A 48 4.21 17.99 1.01
CA ALA A 48 2.77 18.01 0.83
C ALA A 48 2.20 17.50 2.15
N SER A 49 1.48 18.36 2.84
CA SER A 49 0.86 18.08 4.12
C SER A 49 -0.02 16.84 3.94
N SER A 50 0.53 15.66 4.20
CA SER A 50 -0.19 14.40 4.20
C SER A 50 -1.15 14.51 5.36
N SER A 51 -2.35 15.02 5.11
CA SER A 51 -3.42 15.02 6.10
C SER A 51 -3.90 13.58 6.23
N VAL A 52 -3.12 12.79 6.95
CA VAL A 52 -3.55 11.49 7.46
C VAL A 52 -4.84 11.77 8.22
N VAL A 53 -5.94 11.24 7.69
CA VAL A 53 -7.19 11.28 8.42
C VAL A 53 -7.00 10.28 9.55
N SER A 54 -6.89 10.77 10.79
CA SER A 54 -6.77 9.93 11.98
C SER A 54 -8.11 9.21 12.24
N ALA A 55 -8.49 8.30 11.35
CA ALA A 55 -9.55 7.35 11.58
C ALA A 55 -8.97 6.17 12.36
N THR A 56 -9.60 5.83 13.48
CA THR A 56 -9.31 4.58 14.18
C THR A 56 -9.70 3.43 13.25
N PRO A 57 -8.75 2.58 12.81
CA PRO A 57 -9.08 1.46 11.93
C PRO A 57 -10.05 0.53 12.66
N VAL A 58 -11.16 0.22 12.00
CA VAL A 58 -12.12 -0.78 12.47
C VAL A 58 -11.93 -2.01 11.61
N TYR A 59 -11.58 -3.13 12.25
CA TYR A 59 -11.43 -4.41 11.56
C TYR A 59 -12.71 -4.73 10.79
N GLY A 60 -12.56 -5.08 9.51
CA GLY A 60 -13.65 -5.45 8.63
C GLY A 60 -14.60 -4.34 8.16
N LYS A 61 -14.24 -3.07 8.36
CA LYS A 61 -14.96 -1.93 7.77
C LYS A 61 -14.01 -1.05 7.00
N PHE A 62 -14.52 -0.41 5.95
CA PHE A 62 -13.74 0.63 5.30
C PHE A 62 -13.57 1.86 6.20
N PHE A 63 -12.41 2.48 6.10
CA PHE A 63 -12.13 3.77 6.71
C PHE A 63 -11.22 4.59 5.80
N LYS A 64 -11.40 5.92 5.84
CA LYS A 64 -10.57 6.86 5.09
C LYS A 64 -9.24 7.05 5.83
N VAL A 65 -8.13 6.74 5.18
CA VAL A 65 -6.78 6.85 5.77
C VAL A 65 -6.09 8.14 5.40
N SER A 66 -6.50 8.77 4.31
CA SER A 66 -5.90 9.99 3.81
C SER A 66 -6.86 10.73 2.89
N ASN A 67 -6.75 12.06 2.86
CA ASN A 67 -7.38 12.87 1.81
C ASN A 67 -6.54 12.94 0.54
N GLN A 68 -5.36 12.32 0.52
CA GLN A 68 -4.49 12.31 -0.64
C GLN A 68 -4.94 11.26 -1.66
N ASP A 69 -4.93 11.68 -2.92
CA ASP A 69 -4.96 10.82 -4.10
C ASP A 69 -3.54 10.31 -4.39
N TYR A 70 -3.36 8.99 -4.37
CA TYR A 70 -2.12 8.34 -4.75
C TYR A 70 -2.22 7.63 -6.12
N ALA A 71 -3.36 7.72 -6.80
CA ALA A 71 -3.49 7.29 -8.17
C ALA A 71 -2.83 8.29 -9.13
N PRO A 72 -2.41 7.84 -10.32
CA PRO A 72 -2.16 8.73 -11.45
C PRO A 72 -3.34 9.67 -11.70
N PRO A 73 -3.09 10.93 -12.14
CA PRO A 73 -4.15 11.90 -12.36
C PRO A 73 -5.26 11.38 -13.26
N GLY A 74 -6.51 11.45 -12.78
CA GLY A 74 -7.71 11.03 -13.52
C GLY A 74 -8.01 9.54 -13.45
N GLU A 75 -7.25 8.76 -12.69
CA GLU A 75 -7.49 7.34 -12.46
C GLU A 75 -7.93 7.06 -11.02
N THR A 76 -8.48 5.88 -10.78
CA THR A 76 -8.79 5.39 -9.43
C THR A 76 -8.27 3.97 -9.33
N TYR A 77 -7.41 3.71 -8.35
CA TYR A 77 -6.76 2.42 -8.18
C TYR A 77 -7.36 1.65 -7.03
N ILE A 78 -7.61 0.37 -7.27
CA ILE A 78 -7.96 -0.62 -6.27
C ILE A 78 -6.76 -1.58 -6.12
N TYR A 79 -6.24 -1.71 -4.91
CA TYR A 79 -5.15 -2.62 -4.57
C TYR A 79 -5.64 -3.69 -3.62
N LEU A 80 -5.49 -4.96 -3.98
CA LEU A 80 -5.67 -6.08 -3.05
C LEU A 80 -4.29 -6.62 -2.66
N VAL A 81 -3.95 -6.56 -1.37
CA VAL A 81 -2.76 -7.22 -0.81
C VAL A 81 -3.23 -8.47 -0.08
N SER A 82 -2.75 -9.64 -0.50
CA SER A 82 -3.21 -10.93 0.02
C SER A 82 -2.15 -12.03 -0.20
N TRP A 83 -2.54 -13.28 -0.01
CA TRP A 83 -1.80 -14.49 -0.32
C TRP A 83 -2.78 -15.57 -0.78
N TYR A 84 -2.32 -16.59 -1.51
CA TYR A 84 -3.23 -17.48 -2.25
C TYR A 84 -4.28 -18.12 -1.34
N GLY A 85 -3.87 -18.76 -0.25
CA GLY A 85 -4.81 -19.46 0.61
C GLY A 85 -5.52 -18.62 1.66
N CYS A 86 -5.52 -17.28 1.56
CA CYS A 86 -6.11 -16.43 2.59
C CYS A 86 -7.65 -16.52 2.59
N PRO A 87 -8.30 -16.91 3.71
CA PRO A 87 -9.76 -16.92 3.79
C PRO A 87 -10.37 -15.53 3.56
N PHE A 88 -9.78 -14.48 4.13
CA PHE A 88 -10.26 -13.10 3.95
C PHE A 88 -10.08 -12.59 2.52
N GLY A 89 -8.96 -12.97 1.87
CA GLY A 89 -8.71 -12.66 0.46
C GLY A 89 -9.72 -13.35 -0.46
N ALA A 90 -9.96 -14.64 -0.22
CA ALA A 90 -10.99 -15.42 -0.92
C ALA A 90 -12.38 -14.81 -0.73
N ALA A 91 -12.75 -14.44 0.49
CA ALA A 91 -14.03 -13.82 0.80
C ALA A 91 -14.24 -12.48 0.06
N MET A 92 -13.22 -11.60 0.05
CA MET A 92 -13.28 -10.31 -0.66
C MET A 92 -13.29 -10.44 -2.18
N SER A 93 -12.83 -11.57 -2.72
CA SER A 93 -12.70 -11.74 -4.17
C SER A 93 -14.03 -11.71 -4.92
N TRP A 94 -15.13 -12.17 -4.32
CA TRP A 94 -16.46 -12.17 -4.94
C TRP A 94 -17.03 -10.75 -5.19
N PRO A 95 -17.17 -9.89 -4.16
CA PRO A 95 -17.65 -8.52 -4.37
C PRO A 95 -16.65 -7.71 -5.22
N LEU A 96 -15.34 -7.98 -5.15
CA LEU A 96 -14.37 -7.36 -6.05
C LEU A 96 -14.58 -7.78 -7.50
N TYR A 97 -14.79 -9.07 -7.75
CA TYR A 97 -15.06 -9.56 -9.10
C TYR A 97 -16.31 -8.90 -9.68
N MET A 98 -17.39 -8.83 -8.90
CA MET A 98 -18.61 -8.12 -9.31
C MET A 98 -18.33 -6.65 -9.63
N LEU A 99 -17.67 -5.93 -8.72
CA LEU A 99 -17.32 -4.52 -8.91
C LEU A 99 -16.47 -4.29 -10.16
N LEU A 100 -15.36 -5.02 -10.27
CA LEU A 100 -14.37 -4.83 -11.33
C LEU A 100 -14.90 -5.25 -12.71
N SER A 101 -15.85 -6.19 -12.77
CA SER A 101 -16.50 -6.60 -14.03
C SER A 101 -17.29 -5.47 -14.70
N HIS A 102 -17.69 -4.43 -13.95
CA HIS A 102 -18.28 -3.21 -14.52
C HIS A 102 -17.25 -2.28 -15.19
N TYR A 103 -15.96 -2.44 -14.86
CA TYR A 103 -14.89 -1.50 -15.21
C TYR A 103 -13.79 -2.10 -16.10
N GLY A 104 -13.93 -3.36 -16.49
CA GLY A 104 -12.99 -4.06 -17.35
C GLY A 104 -13.23 -5.57 -17.36
N ASN A 105 -12.30 -6.28 -18.00
CA ASN A 105 -12.30 -7.74 -18.05
C ASN A 105 -11.30 -8.31 -17.06
N LEU A 106 -11.72 -9.34 -16.32
CA LEU A 106 -10.89 -10.04 -15.32
C LEU A 106 -10.50 -11.42 -15.83
N ASN A 107 -9.24 -11.78 -15.68
CA ASN A 107 -8.80 -13.16 -15.77
C ASN A 107 -8.70 -13.74 -14.36
N VAL A 108 -9.55 -14.72 -14.06
CA VAL A 108 -9.65 -15.34 -12.73
C VAL A 108 -9.62 -16.86 -12.79
N SER A 109 -9.19 -17.49 -11.70
CA SER A 109 -9.43 -18.92 -11.45
C SER A 109 -10.29 -19.09 -10.21
N LEU A 110 -11.19 -20.06 -10.28
CA LEU A 110 -11.86 -20.59 -9.09
C LEU A 110 -10.81 -21.11 -8.10
N HIS A 111 -11.06 -20.87 -6.82
CA HIS A 111 -10.10 -21.11 -5.76
C HIS A 111 -10.80 -21.37 -4.42
N GLU A 112 -10.11 -22.02 -3.49
CA GLU A 112 -10.53 -22.16 -2.09
C GLU A 112 -9.35 -21.84 -1.17
N SER A 113 -9.61 -21.09 -0.10
CA SER A 113 -8.61 -20.78 0.92
C SER A 113 -8.14 -22.03 1.67
N ILE A 114 -7.17 -21.90 2.57
CA ILE A 114 -7.01 -22.92 3.62
C ILE A 114 -8.26 -22.98 4.49
N ALA A 115 -8.51 -24.15 5.09
CA ALA A 115 -9.56 -24.30 6.08
C ALA A 115 -9.05 -23.85 7.45
N GLU A 116 -9.80 -22.97 8.12
CA GLU A 116 -9.53 -22.53 9.49
C GLU A 116 -10.70 -22.93 10.40
N SER A 117 -10.40 -23.43 11.59
CA SER A 117 -11.39 -24.03 12.48
C SER A 117 -12.41 -23.03 13.05
N ASP A 118 -12.00 -21.78 13.21
CA ASP A 118 -12.81 -20.65 13.67
C ASP A 118 -13.71 -20.08 12.58
N ILE A 119 -13.36 -20.28 11.31
CA ILE A 119 -14.20 -19.94 10.14
C ILE A 119 -15.17 -21.08 9.78
N GLY A 120 -14.81 -22.32 10.12
CA GLY A 120 -15.64 -23.52 9.93
C GLY A 120 -15.42 -24.27 8.62
N GLY A 121 -14.44 -23.87 7.81
CA GLY A 121 -14.11 -24.54 6.55
C GLY A 121 -13.17 -23.73 5.65
N ALA A 122 -12.88 -24.27 4.47
CA ALA A 122 -12.25 -23.51 3.40
C ALA A 122 -13.27 -22.52 2.82
N VAL A 123 -12.81 -21.33 2.48
CA VAL A 123 -13.65 -20.26 1.94
C VAL A 123 -13.50 -20.25 0.42
N PRO A 124 -14.60 -20.36 -0.33
CA PRO A 124 -14.56 -20.25 -1.78
C PRO A 124 -14.16 -18.84 -2.19
N GLY A 125 -13.40 -18.73 -3.28
CA GLY A 125 -12.94 -17.44 -3.81
C GLY A 125 -12.43 -17.53 -5.24
N LEU A 126 -11.83 -16.42 -5.66
CA LEU A 126 -11.21 -16.22 -6.97
C LEU A 126 -9.77 -15.75 -6.77
N LEU A 127 -8.85 -16.33 -7.56
CA LEU A 127 -7.52 -15.76 -7.77
C LEU A 127 -7.53 -14.86 -9.00
N PHE A 128 -7.05 -13.63 -8.85
CA PHE A 128 -6.95 -12.68 -9.95
C PHE A 128 -5.57 -12.74 -10.61
N PHE A 129 -5.52 -12.92 -11.93
CA PHE A 129 -4.25 -12.97 -12.67
C PHE A 129 -4.02 -11.73 -13.53
N ASN A 130 -5.10 -11.16 -14.07
CA ASN A 130 -5.02 -9.97 -14.90
C ASN A 130 -6.33 -9.18 -14.85
N PHE A 131 -6.22 -7.87 -15.02
CA PHE A 131 -7.34 -6.96 -15.22
C PHE A 131 -7.06 -6.06 -16.41
N THR A 132 -7.91 -6.12 -17.42
CA THR A 132 -7.85 -5.24 -18.59
C THR A 132 -8.93 -4.17 -18.44
N PRO A 133 -8.58 -2.94 -18.04
CA PRO A 133 -9.55 -1.89 -17.80
C PRO A 133 -10.20 -1.41 -19.11
N ASN A 134 -11.47 -1.03 -19.04
CA ASN A 134 -12.19 -0.30 -20.10
C ASN A 134 -12.67 1.10 -19.62
N SER A 135 -12.20 1.53 -18.46
CA SER A 135 -12.61 2.75 -17.75
C SER A 135 -11.38 3.47 -17.14
N THR A 136 -11.58 4.41 -16.21
CA THR A 136 -10.51 5.03 -15.40
C THR A 136 -10.16 4.25 -14.14
N VAL A 137 -10.91 3.19 -13.82
CA VAL A 137 -10.61 2.31 -12.68
C VAL A 137 -9.49 1.35 -13.07
N ARG A 138 -8.56 1.13 -12.14
CA ARG A 138 -7.43 0.20 -12.24
C ARG A 138 -7.47 -0.76 -11.08
N PHE A 139 -6.97 -1.98 -11.32
CA PHE A 139 -6.87 -2.99 -10.29
C PHE A 139 -5.48 -3.62 -10.31
N VAL A 140 -4.89 -3.74 -9.13
CA VAL A 140 -3.59 -4.40 -8.91
C VAL A 140 -3.76 -5.32 -7.72
N VAL A 141 -3.24 -6.55 -7.84
CA VAL A 141 -3.23 -7.52 -6.76
C VAL A 141 -1.80 -7.93 -6.44
N TYR A 142 -1.47 -8.00 -5.16
CA TYR A 142 -0.22 -8.53 -4.65
C TYR A 142 -0.51 -9.81 -3.88
N TYR A 143 -0.21 -10.96 -4.50
CA TYR A 143 -0.19 -12.24 -3.80
C TYR A 143 1.23 -12.54 -3.36
N LEU A 144 1.47 -12.49 -2.05
CA LEU A 144 2.84 -12.46 -1.51
C LEU A 144 3.41 -13.86 -1.27
N THR A 145 2.57 -14.88 -1.07
CA THR A 145 2.98 -16.26 -0.76
C THR A 145 1.99 -17.28 -1.33
N ASN A 146 2.40 -18.56 -1.28
CA ASN A 146 1.60 -19.69 -1.73
C ASN A 146 0.41 -20.01 -0.82
N GLN A 147 -0.30 -21.10 -1.15
CA GLN A 147 -1.49 -21.59 -0.45
C GLN A 147 -1.31 -21.89 1.04
N TYR A 148 -0.08 -22.10 1.53
CA TYR A 148 0.13 -22.62 2.89
C TYR A 148 1.08 -21.77 3.70
N LEU A 149 1.36 -20.53 3.26
CA LEU A 149 2.30 -19.61 3.91
C LEU A 149 3.70 -20.21 4.15
N ASN A 150 4.11 -21.21 3.36
CA ASN A 150 5.38 -21.93 3.56
C ASN A 150 6.33 -21.80 2.37
N ALA A 151 5.88 -21.20 1.28
CA ALA A 151 6.69 -20.92 0.10
C ALA A 151 6.27 -19.63 -0.60
N THR A 152 7.15 -19.09 -1.44
CA THR A 152 6.84 -18.06 -2.44
C THR A 152 5.73 -18.55 -3.39
N ILE A 153 5.12 -17.63 -4.15
CA ILE A 153 4.11 -17.98 -5.17
C ILE A 153 4.61 -19.00 -6.21
N ASN A 154 5.92 -19.06 -6.44
CA ASN A 154 6.57 -19.98 -7.38
C ASN A 154 7.06 -21.29 -6.72
N GLY A 155 6.75 -21.51 -5.44
CA GLY A 155 7.06 -22.76 -4.74
C GLY A 155 8.41 -22.82 -4.03
N THR A 156 9.23 -21.76 -4.09
CA THR A 156 10.48 -21.69 -3.31
C THR A 156 10.16 -21.60 -1.81
N PRO A 157 10.65 -22.52 -0.95
CA PRO A 157 10.36 -22.50 0.48
C PRO A 157 10.80 -21.21 1.18
N ILE A 158 9.98 -20.74 2.13
CA ILE A 158 10.31 -19.58 2.97
C ILE A 158 11.01 -20.09 4.23
N ASN A 159 12.25 -19.66 4.43
CA ASN A 159 13.01 -19.93 5.65
C ASN A 159 12.86 -18.76 6.62
N GLY A 160 12.26 -19.00 7.79
CA GLY A 160 12.12 -18.00 8.85
C GLY A 160 10.72 -17.38 8.94
N SER A 161 10.66 -16.09 9.29
CA SER A 161 9.39 -15.38 9.56
C SER A 161 8.63 -15.09 8.26
N VAL A 162 7.43 -15.68 8.14
CA VAL A 162 6.50 -15.43 7.01
C VAL A 162 6.11 -13.96 6.93
N LEU A 163 5.77 -13.33 8.06
CA LEU A 163 5.45 -11.91 8.11
C LEU A 163 6.61 -11.05 7.59
N THR A 164 7.84 -11.34 8.00
CA THR A 164 9.02 -10.58 7.53
C THR A 164 9.25 -10.78 6.03
N PHE A 165 9.07 -12.00 5.54
CA PHE A 165 9.15 -12.29 4.11
C PHE A 165 8.09 -11.48 3.33
N MET A 166 6.82 -11.58 3.70
CA MET A 166 5.72 -10.86 3.03
C MET A 166 5.91 -9.34 3.04
N LEU A 167 6.40 -8.77 4.15
CA LEU A 167 6.69 -7.34 4.22
C LEU A 167 7.82 -6.92 3.28
N ASN A 168 8.84 -7.76 3.13
CA ASN A 168 9.95 -7.48 2.20
C ASN A 168 9.50 -7.58 0.74
N GLU A 169 8.71 -8.61 0.39
CA GLU A 169 8.14 -8.75 -0.95
C GLU A 169 7.27 -7.53 -1.28
N LEU A 170 6.32 -7.18 -0.40
CA LEU A 170 5.45 -6.03 -0.61
C LEU A 170 6.25 -4.72 -0.74
N LYS A 171 7.29 -4.52 0.07
CA LYS A 171 8.17 -3.35 -0.02
C LYS A 171 8.92 -3.27 -1.35
N SER A 172 9.23 -4.41 -1.96
CA SER A 172 9.97 -4.48 -3.21
C SER A 172 9.09 -4.28 -4.44
N GLU A 173 7.82 -4.70 -4.38
CA GLU A 173 6.91 -4.70 -5.53
C GLU A 173 5.93 -3.53 -5.53
N ALA A 174 5.46 -3.10 -4.36
CA ALA A 174 4.43 -2.07 -4.25
C ALA A 174 5.02 -0.65 -4.18
N PRO A 175 4.26 0.38 -4.59
CA PRO A 175 4.60 1.76 -4.30
C PRO A 175 4.84 1.98 -2.80
N SER A 176 5.87 2.76 -2.45
CA SER A 176 6.28 2.96 -1.06
C SER A 176 5.14 3.43 -0.14
N TRP A 177 4.20 4.23 -0.66
CA TRP A 177 3.05 4.71 0.11
C TRP A 177 2.10 3.56 0.49
N LEU A 178 1.88 2.60 -0.40
CA LEU A 178 1.01 1.45 -0.18
C LEU A 178 1.63 0.53 0.87
N TYR A 179 2.92 0.21 0.73
CA TYR A 179 3.67 -0.54 1.74
C TYR A 179 3.57 0.13 3.12
N ASN A 180 3.79 1.44 3.21
CA ASN A 180 3.75 2.16 4.48
C ASN A 180 2.36 2.10 5.14
N TYR A 181 1.28 2.22 4.36
CA TYR A 181 -0.06 2.10 4.92
C TYR A 181 -0.39 0.68 5.37
N VAL A 182 -0.11 -0.33 4.52
CA VAL A 182 -0.33 -1.73 4.91
C VAL A 182 0.50 -2.03 6.16
N PHE A 183 1.77 -1.66 6.21
CA PHE A 183 2.61 -1.88 7.38
C PHE A 183 2.04 -1.22 8.65
N ASN A 184 1.73 0.07 8.60
CA ASN A 184 1.27 0.81 9.78
C ASN A 184 -0.11 0.34 10.27
N TYR A 185 -1.05 0.14 9.35
CA TYR A 185 -2.42 -0.25 9.67
C TYR A 185 -2.62 -1.76 9.79
N THR A 186 -1.56 -2.58 9.80
CA THR A 186 -1.68 -4.01 10.13
C THR A 186 -0.68 -4.49 11.18
N ASN A 187 0.48 -3.81 11.33
CA ASN A 187 1.48 -4.13 12.36
C ASN A 187 1.37 -3.26 13.62
N VAL A 188 0.60 -2.19 13.61
CA VAL A 188 0.41 -1.32 14.79
C VAL A 188 -1.05 -1.32 15.26
N TYR A 189 -1.99 -1.23 14.31
CA TYR A 189 -3.43 -1.34 14.51
C TYR A 189 -4.05 -2.15 13.36
N PRO A 190 -5.34 -2.50 13.36
CA PRO A 190 -6.16 -2.63 14.56
C PRO A 190 -5.57 -3.70 15.50
N LEU A 191 -5.84 -3.53 16.79
CA LEU A 191 -5.47 -4.51 17.79
C LEU A 191 -6.60 -5.51 17.94
N VAL A 192 -6.27 -6.80 17.99
CA VAL A 192 -7.23 -7.90 18.21
C VAL A 192 -6.90 -8.63 19.49
N ARG A 193 -7.93 -9.20 20.12
CA ARG A 193 -7.79 -9.98 21.35
C ARG A 193 -7.72 -11.47 21.01
N GLU A 194 -6.60 -12.09 21.38
CA GLU A 194 -6.37 -13.52 21.22
C GLU A 194 -7.16 -14.36 22.23
N PRO A 195 -7.36 -15.67 21.97
CA PRO A 195 -8.01 -16.60 22.92
C PRO A 195 -7.34 -16.66 24.31
N ASN A 196 -6.03 -16.40 24.39
CA ASN A 196 -5.28 -16.34 25.64
C ASN A 196 -5.44 -14.99 26.39
N GLY A 197 -6.28 -14.07 25.89
CA GLY A 197 -6.53 -12.76 26.46
C GLY A 197 -5.49 -11.68 26.11
N SER A 198 -4.41 -12.01 25.40
CA SER A 198 -3.45 -11.02 24.92
C SER A 198 -4.06 -10.13 23.83
N VAL A 199 -3.55 -8.91 23.71
CA VAL A 199 -3.96 -7.94 22.68
C VAL A 199 -2.76 -7.70 21.79
N VAL A 200 -2.88 -8.04 20.51
CA VAL A 200 -1.79 -7.99 19.52
C VAL A 200 -2.23 -7.26 18.26
N PRO A 201 -1.31 -6.68 17.47
CA PRO A 201 -1.66 -6.20 16.14
C PRO A 201 -2.12 -7.36 15.26
N VAL A 202 -3.04 -7.08 14.34
CA VAL A 202 -3.75 -8.11 13.56
C VAL A 202 -2.81 -9.08 12.81
N ASN A 203 -1.65 -8.62 12.32
CA ASN A 203 -0.68 -9.51 11.65
C ASN A 203 -0.07 -10.58 12.56
N PHE A 204 -0.10 -10.37 13.88
CA PHE A 204 0.40 -11.32 14.88
C PHE A 204 -0.68 -12.27 15.39
N ALA A 205 -1.93 -12.10 14.96
CA ALA A 205 -3.03 -12.98 15.32
C ALA A 205 -2.99 -14.30 14.53
N GLY A 206 -2.58 -14.21 13.25
CA GLY A 206 -2.39 -15.38 12.41
C GLY A 206 -1.36 -16.39 12.95
N ARG A 207 -1.55 -17.66 12.58
CA ARG A 207 -0.66 -18.77 12.94
C ARG A 207 -0.23 -19.51 11.66
N PRO A 208 0.96 -19.22 11.09
CA PRO A 208 1.99 -18.30 11.56
C PRO A 208 1.61 -16.81 11.39
N PRO A 209 2.27 -15.85 12.07
CA PRO A 209 2.10 -14.43 11.80
C PRO A 209 2.37 -14.08 10.32
N HIS A 210 1.48 -13.30 9.72
CA HIS A 210 1.50 -12.96 8.29
C HIS A 210 0.71 -11.68 8.02
N ILE A 211 0.85 -11.09 6.83
CA ILE A 211 0.07 -9.90 6.46
C ILE A 211 -1.40 -10.30 6.26
N ILE A 212 -2.29 -9.64 6.98
CA ILE A 212 -3.74 -9.79 6.79
C ILE A 212 -4.18 -9.15 5.48
N SER A 213 -5.08 -9.83 4.77
CA SER A 213 -5.60 -9.33 3.50
C SER A 213 -6.17 -7.93 3.68
N THR A 214 -5.72 -7.03 2.81
CA THR A 214 -6.02 -5.60 2.89
C THR A 214 -6.41 -5.10 1.51
N LEU A 215 -7.54 -4.40 1.44
CA LEU A 215 -8.02 -3.74 0.23
C LEU A 215 -7.81 -2.23 0.40
N VAL A 216 -7.20 -1.60 -0.60
CA VAL A 216 -6.95 -0.16 -0.62
C VAL A 216 -7.56 0.44 -1.88
N ILE A 217 -8.35 1.50 -1.74
CA ILE A 217 -8.95 2.23 -2.86
C ILE A 217 -8.46 3.67 -2.78
N THR A 218 -7.84 4.19 -3.86
CA THR A 218 -7.29 5.55 -3.90
C THR A 218 -7.67 6.24 -5.21
N GLY A 219 -8.10 7.49 -5.10
CA GLY A 219 -8.47 8.36 -6.21
C GLY A 219 -8.64 9.81 -5.74
N PRO A 220 -9.21 10.70 -6.57
CA PRO A 220 -9.37 12.12 -6.27
C PRO A 220 -10.03 12.43 -4.92
N GLY A 221 -10.98 11.60 -4.48
CA GLY A 221 -11.69 11.75 -3.21
C GLY A 221 -10.91 11.31 -1.98
N GLY A 222 -9.72 10.74 -2.18
CA GLY A 222 -8.79 10.32 -1.15
C GLY A 222 -8.54 8.81 -1.15
N THR A 223 -7.99 8.32 -0.05
CA THR A 223 -7.58 6.91 0.11
C THR A 223 -8.32 6.24 1.23
N TYR A 224 -8.84 5.05 0.94
CA TYR A 224 -9.67 4.24 1.81
C TYR A 224 -9.05 2.85 1.96
N MET A 225 -9.19 2.26 3.13
CA MET A 225 -8.68 0.92 3.42
C MET A 225 -9.74 0.06 4.11
N LEU A 226 -9.74 -1.23 3.77
CA LEU A 226 -10.42 -2.30 4.48
C LEU A 226 -9.35 -3.32 4.89
N ILE A 227 -9.36 -3.75 6.14
CA ILE A 227 -8.41 -4.73 6.69
C ILE A 227 -9.19 -5.91 7.22
N GLY A 228 -8.81 -7.11 6.79
CA GLY A 228 -9.48 -8.35 7.15
C GLY A 228 -10.69 -8.63 6.26
N GLU A 229 -11.66 -9.34 6.83
CA GLU A 229 -12.90 -9.67 6.15
C GLU A 229 -13.95 -8.55 6.23
N PRO A 230 -14.84 -8.41 5.25
CA PRO A 230 -16.05 -7.61 5.41
C PRO A 230 -16.85 -8.01 6.66
N TYR A 231 -17.29 -7.04 7.46
CA TYR A 231 -17.93 -7.27 8.75
C TYR A 231 -19.22 -8.09 8.66
N GLY A 232 -19.40 -9.07 9.56
CA GLY A 232 -20.63 -9.86 9.72
C GLY A 232 -20.41 -11.37 9.57
N PRO A 233 -21.46 -12.20 9.48
CA PRO A 233 -21.34 -13.65 9.25
C PRO A 233 -20.98 -13.98 7.78
N TYR A 234 -20.35 -13.04 7.08
CA TYR A 234 -20.11 -13.12 5.64
C TYR A 234 -19.26 -14.34 5.29
N ILE A 235 -18.11 -14.49 5.95
CA ILE A 235 -17.17 -15.58 5.66
C ILE A 235 -17.72 -16.95 6.06
N THR A 236 -18.43 -17.03 7.20
CA THR A 236 -18.98 -18.29 7.70
C THR A 236 -20.16 -18.75 6.84
N THR A 237 -20.86 -17.83 6.18
CA THR A 237 -21.89 -18.17 5.19
C THR A 237 -21.25 -18.62 3.87
N LEU A 238 -20.12 -18.05 3.46
CA LEU A 238 -19.43 -18.46 2.24
C LEU A 238 -18.97 -19.93 2.27
N THR A 239 -18.59 -20.46 3.43
CA THR A 239 -18.11 -21.86 3.54
C THR A 239 -19.17 -22.91 3.20
N THR A 240 -20.44 -22.53 3.06
CA THR A 240 -21.51 -23.45 2.65
C THR A 240 -21.64 -23.58 1.13
N TYR A 241 -20.81 -22.88 0.35
CA TYR A 241 -20.84 -22.89 -1.09
C TYR A 241 -19.52 -23.40 -1.66
N THR A 242 -19.57 -23.98 -2.86
CA THR A 242 -18.38 -24.22 -3.67
C THR A 242 -18.06 -22.99 -4.54
N PRO A 243 -16.80 -22.82 -4.99
CA PRO A 243 -16.45 -21.74 -5.91
C PRO A 243 -17.24 -21.79 -7.23
N GLN A 244 -17.53 -22.99 -7.72
CA GLN A 244 -18.25 -23.17 -8.99
C GLN A 244 -19.73 -22.75 -8.88
N GLU A 245 -20.38 -23.06 -7.76
CA GLU A 245 -21.76 -22.62 -7.48
C GLU A 245 -21.84 -21.10 -7.44
N LEU A 246 -21.01 -20.44 -6.61
CA LEU A 246 -21.01 -18.98 -6.51
C LEU A 246 -20.70 -18.30 -7.84
N TYR A 247 -19.73 -18.82 -8.58
CA TYR A 247 -19.37 -18.25 -9.87
C TYR A 247 -20.53 -18.35 -10.88
N ASN A 248 -21.21 -19.50 -10.93
CA ASN A 248 -22.38 -19.68 -11.78
C ASN A 248 -23.55 -18.79 -11.34
N ASP A 249 -23.79 -18.65 -10.04
CA ASP A 249 -24.84 -17.79 -9.52
C ASP A 249 -24.61 -16.33 -9.90
N ILE A 250 -23.38 -15.84 -9.76
CA ILE A 250 -22.99 -14.48 -10.17
C ILE A 250 -23.15 -14.29 -11.68
N LEU A 251 -22.67 -15.23 -12.50
CA LEU A 251 -22.79 -15.15 -13.97
C LEU A 251 -24.25 -15.17 -14.44
N ASN A 252 -25.14 -15.86 -13.72
CA ASN A 252 -26.57 -15.93 -14.02
C ASN A 252 -27.40 -14.82 -13.34
N HIS A 253 -26.75 -13.80 -12.77
CA HIS A 253 -27.39 -12.70 -12.03
C HIS A 253 -28.25 -13.13 -10.82
N ASN A 254 -27.96 -14.31 -10.24
CA ASN A 254 -28.58 -14.85 -9.04
C ASN A 254 -27.69 -14.64 -7.81
N VAL A 255 -27.13 -13.43 -7.66
CA VAL A 255 -26.14 -13.13 -6.61
C VAL A 255 -26.75 -13.32 -5.21
N PRO A 256 -26.13 -14.12 -4.33
CA PRO A 256 -26.57 -14.23 -2.95
C PRO A 256 -26.58 -12.87 -2.23
N SER A 257 -27.63 -12.60 -1.46
CA SER A 257 -27.85 -11.28 -0.84
C SER A 257 -26.71 -10.82 0.07
N PHE A 258 -26.03 -11.75 0.75
CA PHE A 258 -24.89 -11.43 1.61
C PHE A 258 -23.65 -10.98 0.81
N ILE A 259 -23.45 -11.48 -0.42
CA ILE A 259 -22.42 -10.98 -1.34
C ILE A 259 -22.83 -9.62 -1.89
N GLN A 260 -24.10 -9.46 -2.26
CA GLN A 260 -24.65 -8.21 -2.77
C GLN A 260 -24.48 -7.06 -1.76
N GLN A 261 -24.71 -7.28 -0.47
CA GLN A 261 -24.51 -6.28 0.58
C GLN A 261 -23.06 -5.79 0.68
N VAL A 262 -22.10 -6.71 0.63
CA VAL A 262 -20.68 -6.35 0.65
C VAL A 262 -20.26 -5.64 -0.64
N TYR A 263 -20.77 -6.10 -1.79
CA TYR A 263 -20.58 -5.42 -3.07
C TYR A 263 -21.04 -3.96 -3.02
N GLU A 264 -22.19 -3.68 -2.42
CA GLU A 264 -22.72 -2.31 -2.28
C GLU A 264 -21.81 -1.43 -1.43
N GLU A 265 -21.22 -1.95 -0.37
CA GLU A 265 -20.20 -1.23 0.43
C GLU A 265 -18.97 -0.91 -0.42
N PHE A 266 -18.46 -1.89 -1.18
CA PHE A 266 -17.28 -1.72 -2.03
C PHE A 266 -17.55 -0.68 -3.13
N TYR A 267 -18.74 -0.74 -3.74
CA TYR A 267 -19.17 0.22 -4.74
C TYR A 267 -19.27 1.64 -4.16
N GLN A 268 -19.88 1.80 -2.98
CA GLN A 268 -19.98 3.11 -2.32
C GLN A 268 -18.61 3.71 -2.03
N VAL A 269 -17.66 2.93 -1.52
CA VAL A 269 -16.30 3.41 -1.26
C VAL A 269 -15.57 3.77 -2.55
N LEU A 270 -15.76 2.98 -3.62
CA LEU A 270 -15.23 3.35 -4.93
C LEU A 270 -15.78 4.70 -5.41
N GLN A 271 -17.09 4.94 -5.29
CA GLN A 271 -17.68 6.24 -5.68
C GLN A 271 -17.10 7.40 -4.87
N LEU A 272 -16.89 7.21 -3.57
CA LEU A 272 -16.25 8.21 -2.70
C LEU A 272 -14.79 8.47 -3.08
N ALA A 273 -14.05 7.46 -3.54
CA ALA A 273 -12.68 7.63 -4.00
C ALA A 273 -12.61 8.33 -5.37
N MET A 274 -13.64 8.17 -6.21
CA MET A 274 -13.72 8.78 -7.54
C MET A 274 -14.15 10.25 -7.54
N SER A 275 -14.79 10.73 -6.46
CA SER A 275 -15.37 12.08 -6.35
C SER A 275 -14.36 13.14 -5.93
#